data_AF-A0A7Y5F4P9-F1
#
_entry.id   AF-A0A7Y5F4P9-F1
#
_cell.length_a   1.000
_cell.length_b   1.000
_cell.length_c   1.000
_cell.angle_alpha   90.00
_cell.angle_beta   90.00
_cell.angle_gamma   90.00
#
_symmetry.space_group_name_H-M   'P 1'
#
loop_
_entity.id
_entity.type
_entity.pdbx_description
1 polymer ?
#
loop_
_entity_poly.entity_id
_entity_poly.type
_entity_poly.pdbx_seq_one_letter_code
_entity_poly.pdbx_strand_id
1 'polypeptide(L)'
;MHKVKVQPRSPLASLCDKCGEVVPPENSMLHLEEFMNGPMIGDVRDRHLFPGKNCPGSPSRVKLIETNMRYAEAYRKLKSSYAGLLTKK
;
A
#
# COMPACT_ATOMS: atom_id res chain seq x y z
N MET A 1 13.95 11.58 25.04
CA MET A 1 13.93 11.20 23.60
C MET A 1 12.90 10.08 23.43
N HIS A 2 11.63 10.42 23.20
CA HIS A 2 10.57 9.42 23.12
C HIS A 2 10.68 8.69 21.78
N LYS A 3 11.22 7.47 21.81
CA LYS A 3 11.15 6.53 20.68
C LYS A 3 9.68 6.18 20.48
N VAL A 4 9.04 6.82 19.50
CA VAL A 4 7.71 6.40 19.03
C VAL A 4 7.90 5.01 18.44
N LYS A 5 7.51 3.99 19.20
CA LYS A 5 7.35 2.63 18.67
C LYS A 5 6.18 2.71 17.70
N VAL A 6 6.47 2.75 16.40
CA VAL A 6 5.49 2.50 15.35
C VAL A 6 5.07 1.05 15.54
N GLN A 7 4.00 0.84 16.31
CA GLN A 7 3.37 -0.48 16.37
C GLN A 7 2.90 -0.80 14.95
N PRO A 8 3.16 -2.01 14.42
CA PRO A 8 2.55 -2.43 13.17
C PRO A 8 1.05 -2.36 13.40
N ARG A 9 0.39 -1.37 12.79
CA ARG A 9 -1.07 -1.31 12.80
C ARG A 9 -1.51 -2.65 12.23
N SER A 10 -2.46 -3.31 12.91
CA SER A 10 -3.26 -4.37 12.30
C SER A 10 -3.62 -3.94 10.87
N PRO A 11 -3.69 -4.86 9.88
CA PRO A 11 -4.01 -4.51 8.50
C PRO A 11 -5.46 -4.01 8.45
N LEU A 12 -5.67 -2.78 8.89
CA LEU A 12 -6.94 -2.09 8.87
C LEU A 12 -7.16 -1.79 7.39
N ALA A 13 -8.00 -2.62 6.80
CA ALA A 13 -8.68 -2.34 5.54
C ALA A 13 -9.00 -0.85 5.48
N SER A 14 -8.22 -0.11 4.70
CA SER A 14 -8.37 1.33 4.58
C SER A 14 -9.34 1.60 3.44
N LEU A 15 -10.15 2.65 3.57
CA LEU A 15 -11.08 3.03 2.51
C LEU A 15 -10.33 3.86 1.47
N CYS A 16 -10.59 3.56 0.20
CA CYS A 16 -10.08 4.31 -0.92
C CYS A 16 -10.69 5.71 -0.91
N ASP A 17 -9.87 6.74 -0.88
CA ASP A 17 -10.33 8.14 -0.91
C ASP A 17 -11.09 8.51 -2.20
N LYS A 18 -10.86 7.75 -3.27
CA LYS A 18 -11.44 8.01 -4.59
C LYS A 18 -12.80 7.35 -4.80
N CYS A 19 -12.96 6.09 -4.39
CA CYS A 19 -14.18 5.32 -4.65
C CYS A 19 -14.94 4.90 -3.38
N GLY A 20 -14.38 5.13 -2.19
CA GLY A 20 -14.98 4.73 -0.92
C GLY A 20 -14.98 3.22 -0.65
N GLU A 21 -14.49 2.39 -1.59
CA GLU A 21 -14.38 0.94 -1.39
C GLU A 21 -13.16 0.58 -0.56
N VAL A 22 -13.21 -0.59 0.07
CA VAL A 22 -12.08 -1.16 0.81
C VAL A 22 -10.88 -1.37 -0.12
N VAL A 23 -9.71 -0.90 0.31
CA VAL A 23 -8.43 -1.15 -0.34
C VAL A 23 -7.81 -2.40 0.30
N PRO A 24 -7.65 -3.50 -0.47
CA PRO A 24 -6.97 -4.65 0.05
C PRO A 24 -5.48 -4.32 0.26
N PRO A 25 -4.85 -4.86 1.33
CA PRO A 25 -3.50 -4.47 1.72
C PRO A 25 -2.42 -4.62 0.63
N GLU A 26 -2.54 -5.61 -0.25
CA GLU A 26 -1.65 -5.86 -1.39
C GLU A 26 -1.82 -4.87 -2.55
N ASN A 27 -2.93 -4.13 -2.56
CA ASN A 27 -3.25 -3.09 -3.52
C ASN A 27 -3.27 -1.69 -2.87
N SER A 28 -2.75 -1.56 -1.65
CA SER A 28 -2.75 -0.31 -0.87
C SER A 28 -1.55 0.57 -1.23
N MET A 29 -1.84 1.81 -1.61
CA MET A 29 -0.81 2.82 -1.84
C MET A 29 -0.12 3.20 -0.53
N LEU A 30 -0.90 3.33 0.56
CA LEU A 30 -0.33 3.63 1.88
C LEU A 30 0.66 2.56 2.30
N HIS A 31 0.30 1.28 2.19
CA HIS A 31 1.23 0.22 2.56
C HIS A 31 2.47 0.20 1.68
N LEU A 32 2.34 0.46 0.37
CA LEU A 32 3.52 0.57 -0.51
C LEU A 32 4.47 1.68 -0.02
N GLU A 33 3.94 2.83 0.39
CA GLU A 33 4.75 3.92 0.94
C GLU A 33 5.35 3.58 2.31
N GLU A 34 4.64 2.83 3.16
CA GLU A 34 5.20 2.30 4.41
C GLU A 34 6.43 1.40 4.14
N PHE A 35 6.37 0.51 3.15
CA PHE A 35 7.53 -0.29 2.71
C PHE A 35 8.69 0.57 2.16
N MET A 36 8.39 1.77 1.69
CA MET A 36 9.37 2.75 1.22
C MET A 36 9.95 3.64 2.34
N ASN A 37 9.68 3.33 3.61
CA ASN A 37 10.03 4.10 4.82
C ASN A 37 9.25 5.41 5.03
N GLY A 38 7.97 5.42 4.66
CA GLY A 38 7.00 6.44 5.07
C GLY A 38 6.39 7.21 3.89
N PRO A 39 5.27 7.91 4.14
CA PRO A 39 4.51 8.56 3.09
C PRO A 39 5.37 9.62 2.39
N MET A 40 5.55 9.50 1.06
CA MET A 40 6.24 10.54 0.28
C MET A 40 5.39 11.81 0.18
N ILE A 41 4.09 11.68 0.35
CA ILE A 41 3.12 12.77 0.29
C ILE A 41 2.34 12.69 1.59
N GLY A 42 2.25 13.78 2.36
CA GLY A 42 1.56 13.84 3.66
C GLY A 42 0.05 13.54 3.63
N ASP A 43 -0.44 12.86 2.58
CA ASP A 43 -1.77 12.29 2.48
C ASP A 43 -1.84 10.99 3.29
N VAL A 44 -2.53 11.06 4.42
CA VAL A 44 -2.92 9.91 5.26
C VAL A 44 -4.06 9.09 4.65
N ARG A 45 -4.32 9.24 3.35
CA ARG A 45 -5.47 8.67 2.65
C ARG A 45 -5.04 7.51 1.76
N ASP A 46 -5.70 6.36 1.90
CA ASP A 46 -5.39 5.20 1.07
C ASP A 46 -6.04 5.29 -0.31
N ARG A 47 -5.44 4.60 -1.28
CA ARG A 47 -5.97 4.45 -2.63
C ARG A 47 -5.50 3.13 -3.22
N HIS A 48 -6.33 2.54 -4.07
CA HIS A 48 -5.91 1.39 -4.87
C HIS A 48 -4.71 1.74 -5.75
N LEU A 49 -3.66 0.92 -5.75
CA LEU A 49 -2.55 1.03 -6.70
C LEU A 49 -3.05 0.72 -8.11
N PHE A 50 -3.66 -0.45 -8.28
CA PHE A 50 -4.22 -0.96 -9.53
C PHE A 50 -5.74 -0.76 -9.58
N PRO A 51 -6.36 -0.76 -10.78
CA PRO A 51 -7.81 -0.61 -10.91
C PRO A 51 -8.60 -1.64 -10.08
N GLY A 52 -9.68 -1.16 -9.46
CA GLY A 52 -10.73 -1.97 -8.83
C GLY A 52 -12.03 -1.93 -9.64
N LYS A 53 -13.14 -2.43 -9.08
CA LYS A 53 -14.44 -2.51 -9.78
C LYS A 53 -14.91 -1.15 -10.31
N ASN A 54 -14.92 -0.14 -9.44
CA ASN A 54 -15.38 1.22 -9.77
C ASN A 54 -14.28 2.27 -9.54
N CYS A 55 -13.02 1.84 -9.48
CA CYS A 55 -11.89 2.71 -9.18
C CYS A 55 -10.79 2.52 -10.23
N PRO A 56 -10.35 3.58 -10.92
CA PRO A 56 -9.23 3.46 -11.86
C PRO A 56 -7.86 3.31 -11.15
N GLY A 57 -7.82 3.32 -9.81
CA GLY A 57 -6.60 3.21 -9.02
C GLY A 57 -5.68 4.43 -9.15
N SER A 58 -4.37 4.17 -9.02
CA SER A 58 -3.31 5.17 -9.00
C SER A 58 -2.31 4.93 -10.14
N PRO A 59 -2.69 5.16 -11.41
CA PRO A 59 -1.85 4.83 -12.57
C PRO A 59 -0.46 5.48 -12.52
N SER A 60 -0.33 6.69 -11.96
CA SER A 60 0.97 7.33 -11.76
C SER A 60 1.89 6.55 -10.81
N ARG A 61 1.33 5.92 -9.76
CA ARG A 61 2.10 5.09 -8.82
C ARG A 61 2.44 3.73 -9.43
N VAL A 62 1.54 3.17 -10.25
CA VAL A 62 1.86 1.97 -11.05
C VAL A 62 3.03 2.24 -11.99
N LYS A 63 3.02 3.37 -12.70
CA LYS A 63 4.15 3.76 -13.54
C LYS A 63 5.46 3.87 -12.74
N LEU A 64 5.42 4.39 -11.51
CA LEU A 64 6.60 4.41 -10.64
C LEU A 64 7.08 3.00 -10.27
N ILE A 65 6.18 2.06 -9.99
CA ILE A 65 6.52 0.64 -9.76
C ILE A 65 7.24 0.05 -10.97
N GLU A 66 6.80 0.38 -12.19
CA GLU A 66 7.37 -0.13 -13.43
C GLU A 66 8.73 0.52 -13.77
N THR A 67 8.88 1.82 -13.52
CA THR A 67 10.06 2.59 -13.95
C THR A 67 11.13 2.77 -12.87
N ASN A 68 10.82 2.52 -11.59
CA ASN A 68 11.73 2.75 -10.47
C ASN A 68 11.98 1.47 -9.67
N MET A 69 13.24 1.02 -9.66
CA MET A 69 13.65 -0.22 -8.99
C MET A 69 13.29 -0.26 -7.49
N ARG A 70 13.33 0.89 -6.78
CA ARG A 70 12.98 0.94 -5.35
C ARG A 70 11.49 0.68 -5.15
N TYR A 71 10.63 1.30 -5.97
CA TYR A 71 9.20 1.07 -5.94
C TYR A 71 8.84 -0.36 -6.35
N ALA A 72 9.51 -0.91 -7.37
CA ALA A 72 9.37 -2.30 -7.76
C ALA A 72 9.71 -3.28 -6.62
N GLU A 73 10.80 -3.02 -5.89
CA GLU A 73 11.19 -3.85 -4.75
C GLU A 73 10.22 -3.75 -3.58
N ALA A 74 9.79 -2.54 -3.21
CA ALA A 74 8.80 -2.33 -2.16
C ALA A 74 7.47 -3.02 -2.50
N TYR A 75 7.01 -2.92 -3.75
CA TYR A 75 5.78 -3.59 -4.18
C TYR A 75 5.89 -5.12 -4.15
N ARG A 76 7.06 -5.69 -4.51
CA ARG A 76 7.30 -7.13 -4.37
C ARG A 76 7.25 -7.58 -2.89
N LYS A 77 7.88 -6.82 -1.99
CA LYS A 77 7.86 -7.09 -0.54
C LYS A 77 6.45 -6.97 0.03
N LEU A 78 5.67 -5.98 -0.41
CA LEU A 78 4.27 -5.81 -0.08
C LEU A 78 3.47 -7.07 -0.47
N LYS A 79 3.51 -7.48 -1.74
CA LYS A 79 2.79 -8.69 -2.19
C LYS A 79 3.24 -9.95 -1.47
N SER A 80 4.54 -10.13 -1.23
CA SER A 80 5.06 -11.30 -0.51
C SER A 80 4.59 -11.35 0.94
N SER A 81 4.53 -10.21 1.63
CA SER A 81 4.10 -10.13 3.03
C SER A 81 2.65 -10.53 3.21
N TYR A 82 1.78 -10.15 2.25
CA TYR A 82 0.36 -10.52 2.27
C TYR A 82 0.06 -11.90 1.65
N ALA A 83 0.90 -12.38 0.73
CA ALA A 83 0.78 -13.75 0.22
C ALA A 83 1.09 -14.80 1.31
N GLY A 84 2.06 -14.53 2.20
CA GLY A 84 2.41 -15.42 3.32
C GLY A 84 1.36 -15.48 4.45
N LEU A 85 0.39 -14.57 4.47
CA LEU A 85 -0.73 -14.56 5.44
C LEU A 85 -1.85 -15.53 5.03
N LEU A 86 -1.92 -15.95 3.76
CA LEU A 86 -2.94 -16.88 3.27
C LEU A 86 -2.54 -18.36 3.38
N THR A 87 -1.27 -18.66 3.67
CA THR A 87 -0.74 -20.04 3.71
C THR A 87 -0.53 -20.60 5.11
N LYS A 88 -0.84 -19.84 6.17
CA LYS A 88 -0.91 -20.37 7.55
C LYS A 88 -2.37 -20.65 7.91
N LYS A 89 -2.91 -21.75 7.41
CA LYS A 89 -4.15 -22.38 7.89
C LYS A 89 -3.87 -23.83 8.24
#